data_AF-A0AAD9PKS9-F1
#
_entry.id   AF-A0AAD9PKS9-F1
#
_cell.length_a   1.000
_cell.length_b   1.000
_cell.length_c   1.000
_cell.angle_alpha   90.00
_cell.angle_beta   90.00
_cell.angle_gamma   90.00
#
_symmetry.space_group_name_H-M   'P 1'
#
loop_
_entity.id
_entity.type
_entity.pdbx_description
1 polymer ?
#
loop_
_entity_poly.entity_id
_entity_poly.type
_entity_poly.pdbx_seq_one_letter_code
_entity_poly.pdbx_strand_id
1 'polypeptide(L)'
;MARLRDRLISIHRYEVDTALFGLVSVYTGFIIASVIDILFLGGLYAANFLAVENLKAEGFLIDLIITTVLSVLCFLALCPGTIIQYIVVLVHLSKMTHLAFVFGKVVTILYINTRYLLKGEMHGGMTITTLAENFYKKVSFGFGLMILRYFCIFIALYLVVVLERIRFSGGTGRESKSAEELDKEKFEIQML
;
A
#
# COMPACT_ATOMS: atom_id res chain seq x y z
N MET A 1 8.05 27.98 18.77
CA MET A 1 7.75 27.11 17.61
C MET A 1 8.98 26.40 17.03
N ALA A 2 10.14 27.05 16.90
CA ALA A 2 11.37 26.42 16.36
C ALA A 2 11.76 25.11 17.09
N ARG A 3 11.80 25.08 18.43
CA ARG A 3 12.17 23.87 19.20
C ARG A 3 11.26 22.65 19.02
N LEU A 4 9.96 22.86 18.79
CA LEU A 4 9.01 21.75 18.55
C LEU A 4 9.13 21.24 17.12
N ARG A 5 9.31 22.16 16.16
CA ARG A 5 9.64 21.84 14.77
C ARG A 5 10.96 21.05 14.71
N ASP A 6 11.99 21.49 15.43
CA ASP A 6 13.30 20.84 15.44
C ASP A 6 13.27 19.50 16.20
N ARG A 7 12.43 19.36 17.25
CA ARG A 7 12.19 18.04 17.90
C ARG A 7 11.42 17.07 17.01
N LEU A 8 10.34 17.52 16.38
CA LEU A 8 9.56 16.69 15.43
C LEU A 8 10.37 16.35 14.18
N ILE A 9 11.24 17.25 13.73
CA ILE A 9 12.20 17.00 12.65
C ILE A 9 13.31 16.04 13.13
N SER A 10 13.77 16.13 14.39
CA SER A 10 14.85 15.27 14.92
C SER A 10 14.43 13.81 15.10
N ILE A 11 13.17 13.56 15.47
CA ILE A 11 12.65 12.19 15.68
C ILE A 11 12.50 11.44 14.35
N HIS A 12 12.41 12.15 13.23
CA HIS A 12 12.37 11.56 11.88
C HIS A 12 13.72 11.63 11.14
N ARG A 13 14.73 12.28 11.71
CA ARG A 13 16.06 12.46 11.09
C ARG A 13 17.00 11.28 11.29
N TYR A 14 16.69 10.36 12.20
CA TYR A 14 17.76 9.71 12.95
C TYR A 14 18.16 8.28 12.54
N GLU A 15 17.41 7.51 11.75
CA GLU A 15 17.59 6.04 11.87
C GLU A 15 17.52 5.16 10.61
N VAL A 16 17.30 5.68 9.39
CA VAL A 16 17.07 4.76 8.26
C VAL A 16 18.03 5.01 7.11
N ASP A 17 19.23 4.43 7.27
CA ASP A 17 20.24 4.30 6.21
C ASP A 17 19.84 3.23 5.16
N THR A 18 18.89 2.35 5.51
CA THR A 18 18.57 1.11 4.80
C THR A 18 17.12 0.67 5.05
N ALA A 19 16.49 0.03 4.05
CA ALA A 19 15.21 -0.66 4.21
C ALA A 19 15.42 -2.14 4.59
N LEU A 20 14.41 -2.79 5.19
CA LEU A 20 14.46 -4.18 5.67
C LEU A 20 15.59 -4.45 6.68
N PHE A 21 15.64 -3.69 7.78
CA PHE A 21 16.59 -3.91 8.88
C PHE A 21 18.09 -3.85 8.50
N GLY A 22 18.52 -2.95 7.62
CA GLY A 22 19.94 -2.91 7.21
C GLY A 22 20.24 -3.52 5.86
N LEU A 23 19.34 -4.35 5.32
CA LEU A 23 19.73 -5.32 4.29
C LEU A 23 19.69 -4.77 2.86
N VAL A 24 18.84 -3.78 2.58
CA VAL A 24 18.69 -3.24 1.22
C VAL A 24 18.63 -1.72 1.23
N SER A 25 19.04 -1.10 0.12
CA SER A 25 18.86 0.34 -0.07
C SER A 25 17.39 0.75 -0.02
N VAL A 26 17.11 2.00 0.34
CA VAL A 26 15.73 2.55 0.37
C VAL A 26 15.07 2.44 -1.01
N TYR A 27 15.83 2.69 -2.08
CA TYR A 27 15.36 2.53 -3.45
C TYR A 27 14.92 1.09 -3.76
N THR A 28 15.75 0.10 -3.41
CA THR A 28 15.43 -1.32 -3.61
C THR A 28 14.26 -1.76 -2.73
N GLY A 29 14.22 -1.31 -1.48
CA GLY A 29 13.12 -1.59 -0.56
C GLY A 29 11.78 -1.07 -1.11
N PHE A 30 11.76 0.12 -1.71
CA PHE A 30 10.57 0.68 -2.33
C PHE A 30 10.07 -0.18 -3.51
N ILE A 31 10.99 -0.64 -4.36
CA ILE A 31 10.65 -1.54 -5.48
C ILE A 31 10.06 -2.84 -4.94
N ILE A 32 10.70 -3.46 -3.95
CA ILE A 32 10.22 -4.71 -3.34
C ILE A 32 8.81 -4.52 -2.77
N ALA A 33 8.58 -3.47 -1.98
CA ALA A 33 7.27 -3.19 -1.39
C ALA A 33 6.19 -2.97 -2.48
N SER A 34 6.54 -2.25 -3.55
CA SER A 34 5.63 -1.98 -4.67
C SER A 34 5.31 -3.23 -5.49
N VAL A 35 6.30 -4.11 -5.70
CA VAL A 35 6.10 -5.40 -6.38
C VAL A 35 5.23 -6.33 -5.54
N ILE A 36 5.47 -6.42 -4.23
CA ILE A 36 4.63 -7.21 -3.32
C ILE A 36 3.17 -6.70 -3.33
N ASP A 37 2.96 -5.38 -3.33
CA ASP A 37 1.62 -4.80 -3.47
C ASP A 37 0.93 -5.23 -4.79
N ILE A 38 1.65 -5.25 -5.91
CA ILE A 38 1.13 -5.73 -7.19
C ILE A 38 0.81 -7.22 -7.14
N LEU A 39 1.62 -8.04 -6.47
CA LEU A 39 1.31 -9.46 -6.30
C LEU A 39 0.01 -9.65 -5.51
N PHE A 40 -0.21 -8.88 -4.45
CA PHE A 40 -1.48 -8.89 -3.73
C PHE A 40 -2.65 -8.37 -4.59
N LEU A 41 -2.42 -7.41 -5.49
CA LEU A 41 -3.43 -7.02 -6.48
C LEU A 41 -3.81 -8.17 -7.40
N GLY A 42 -2.83 -8.93 -7.89
CA GLY A 42 -3.08 -10.13 -8.70
C GLY A 42 -3.91 -11.16 -7.95
N GLY A 43 -3.63 -11.36 -6.66
CA GLY A 43 -4.46 -12.19 -5.77
C GLY A 43 -5.90 -11.70 -5.66
N LEU A 44 -6.13 -10.37 -5.59
CA LEU A 44 -7.47 -9.79 -5.56
C LEU A 44 -8.21 -9.94 -6.91
N TYR A 45 -7.51 -9.88 -8.04
CA TYR A 45 -8.09 -10.22 -9.35
C TYR A 45 -8.54 -11.68 -9.42
N ALA A 46 -7.71 -12.61 -8.94
CA ALA A 46 -8.07 -14.02 -8.88
C ALA A 46 -9.28 -14.25 -7.96
N ALA A 47 -9.30 -13.61 -6.79
CA ALA A 47 -10.42 -13.68 -5.85
C ALA A 47 -11.72 -13.11 -6.48
N ASN A 48 -11.63 -12.00 -7.21
CA ASN A 48 -12.77 -11.41 -7.91
C ASN A 48 -13.28 -12.32 -9.05
N PHE A 49 -12.40 -12.89 -9.85
CA PHE A 49 -12.78 -13.83 -10.91
C PHE A 49 -13.53 -15.03 -10.33
N LEU A 50 -12.97 -15.65 -9.28
CA LEU A 50 -13.61 -16.77 -8.58
C LEU A 50 -14.95 -16.37 -7.94
N ALA A 51 -15.08 -15.14 -7.45
CA ALA A 51 -16.34 -14.66 -6.89
C ALA A 51 -17.41 -14.45 -7.97
N VAL A 52 -17.07 -13.85 -9.11
CA VAL A 52 -18.00 -13.64 -10.22
C VAL A 52 -18.46 -14.99 -10.79
N GLU A 53 -17.54 -15.91 -11.03
CA GLU A 53 -17.84 -17.23 -11.61
C GLU A 53 -18.69 -18.10 -10.68
N ASN A 54 -18.37 -18.15 -9.39
CA ASN A 54 -19.01 -19.08 -8.46
C ASN A 54 -20.21 -18.50 -7.70
N LEU A 55 -20.26 -17.19 -7.47
CA LEU A 55 -21.27 -16.56 -6.61
C LEU A 55 -22.26 -15.67 -7.37
N LYS A 56 -22.11 -15.53 -8.70
CA LYS A 56 -22.92 -14.62 -9.54
C LYS A 56 -23.01 -13.20 -8.96
N ALA A 57 -21.99 -12.77 -8.23
CA ALA A 57 -21.92 -11.45 -7.64
C ALA A 57 -21.53 -10.42 -8.69
N GLU A 58 -22.05 -9.19 -8.56
CA GLU A 58 -21.49 -8.05 -9.29
C GLU A 58 -20.03 -7.86 -8.83
N GLY A 59 -19.10 -8.06 -9.76
CA GLY A 59 -17.67 -8.01 -9.45
C GLY A 59 -17.17 -6.59 -9.16
N PHE A 60 -15.99 -6.49 -8.57
CA PHE A 60 -15.29 -5.24 -8.27
C PHE A 60 -14.26 -4.88 -9.35
N LEU A 61 -14.50 -5.28 -10.60
CA LEU A 61 -13.51 -5.17 -11.67
C LEU A 61 -13.06 -3.73 -11.90
N ILE A 62 -14.00 -2.78 -11.85
CA ILE A 62 -13.69 -1.35 -11.99
C ILE A 62 -12.81 -0.86 -10.84
N ASP A 63 -13.15 -1.23 -9.60
CA ASP A 63 -12.35 -0.87 -8.42
C ASP A 63 -10.92 -1.48 -8.51
N LEU A 64 -10.78 -2.69 -9.05
CA LEU A 64 -9.47 -3.32 -9.29
C LEU A 64 -8.68 -2.61 -10.40
N ILE A 65 -9.33 -2.17 -11.48
CA ILE A 65 -8.69 -1.38 -12.55
C ILE A 65 -8.16 -0.06 -11.99
N ILE A 66 -9.00 0.68 -11.25
CA ILE A 66 -8.58 1.94 -10.61
C ILE A 66 -7.37 1.70 -9.70
N THR A 67 -7.43 0.65 -8.88
CA THR A 67 -6.31 0.29 -7.98
C THR A 67 -5.04 -0.09 -8.76
N THR A 68 -5.17 -0.71 -9.93
CA THR A 68 -4.06 -1.02 -10.84
C THR A 68 -3.41 0.25 -11.36
N VAL A 69 -4.20 1.18 -11.89
CA VAL A 69 -3.69 2.47 -12.40
C VAL A 69 -2.96 3.22 -11.29
N LEU A 70 -3.55 3.33 -10.10
CA LEU A 70 -2.91 3.99 -8.96
C LEU A 70 -1.60 3.30 -8.55
N SER A 71 -1.54 1.96 -8.61
CA SER A 71 -0.33 1.20 -8.26
C SER A 71 0.80 1.40 -9.27
N VAL A 72 0.48 1.50 -10.57
CA VAL A 72 1.46 1.79 -11.61
C VAL A 72 1.98 3.23 -11.47
N LEU A 73 1.10 4.21 -11.20
CA LEU A 73 1.50 5.60 -11.00
C LEU A 73 2.44 5.80 -9.81
N CYS A 74 2.40 4.93 -8.79
CA CYS A 74 3.36 4.96 -7.67
C CYS A 74 4.82 4.81 -8.15
N PHE A 75 5.09 4.14 -9.28
CA PHE A 75 6.46 3.98 -9.81
C PHE A 75 7.08 5.30 -10.32
N LEU A 76 6.29 6.36 -10.48
CA LEU A 76 6.82 7.69 -10.73
C LEU A 76 7.77 8.15 -9.60
N ALA A 77 7.70 7.56 -8.41
CA ALA A 77 8.65 7.78 -7.32
C ALA A 77 10.10 7.49 -7.69
N LEU A 78 10.33 6.61 -8.68
CA LEU A 78 11.66 6.26 -9.15
C LEU A 78 12.33 7.42 -9.88
N CYS A 79 11.55 8.34 -10.45
CA CYS A 79 12.06 9.55 -11.09
C CYS A 79 12.46 10.59 -10.02
N PRO A 80 13.65 11.20 -10.11
CA PRO A 80 14.01 12.31 -9.24
C PRO A 80 13.19 13.56 -9.58
N GLY A 81 12.69 14.26 -8.55
CA GLY A 81 12.01 15.54 -8.72
C GLY A 81 10.98 15.80 -7.63
N THR A 82 11.04 16.97 -7.00
CA THR A 82 10.18 17.35 -5.87
C THR A 82 8.69 17.39 -6.24
N ILE A 83 8.37 17.89 -7.43
CA ILE A 83 6.98 17.93 -7.92
C ILE A 83 6.45 16.51 -8.15
N ILE A 84 7.25 15.66 -8.79
CA ILE A 84 6.89 14.25 -9.05
C ILE A 84 6.61 13.53 -7.73
N GLN A 85 7.44 13.81 -6.73
CA GLN A 85 7.32 13.22 -5.41
C GLN A 85 6.04 13.62 -4.67
N TYR A 86 5.63 14.89 -4.72
CA TYR A 86 4.33 15.31 -4.18
C TYR A 86 3.15 14.62 -4.88
N ILE A 87 3.22 14.48 -6.21
CA ILE A 87 2.20 13.75 -6.98
C ILE A 87 2.13 12.29 -6.51
N VAL A 88 3.29 11.64 -6.33
CA VAL A 88 3.37 10.25 -5.87
C VAL A 88 2.79 10.09 -4.47
N VAL A 89 3.05 11.00 -3.54
CA VAL A 89 2.44 10.98 -2.20
C VAL A 89 0.91 11.06 -2.30
N LEU A 90 0.38 11.98 -3.11
CA LEU A 90 -1.07 12.08 -3.34
C LEU A 90 -1.66 10.81 -3.97
N VAL A 91 -0.94 10.17 -4.89
CA VAL A 91 -1.35 8.89 -5.48
C VAL A 91 -1.40 7.79 -4.43
N HIS A 92 -0.41 7.69 -3.53
CA HIS A 92 -0.43 6.72 -2.42
C HIS A 92 -1.60 6.97 -1.47
N LEU A 93 -1.87 8.23 -1.10
CA LEU A 93 -3.02 8.58 -0.26
C LEU A 93 -4.36 8.23 -0.94
N SER A 94 -4.47 8.52 -2.25
CA SER A 94 -5.65 8.15 -3.05
C SER A 94 -5.83 6.63 -3.09
N LYS A 95 -4.74 5.88 -3.25
CA LYS A 95 -4.74 4.42 -3.23
C LYS A 95 -5.19 3.85 -1.89
N MET A 96 -4.70 4.41 -0.77
CA MET A 96 -5.15 4.02 0.57
C MET A 96 -6.62 4.31 0.79
N THR A 97 -7.09 5.49 0.36
CA THR A 97 -8.49 5.92 0.49
C THR A 97 -9.41 5.03 -0.35
N HIS A 98 -9.03 4.76 -1.60
CA HIS A 98 -9.76 3.87 -2.49
C HIS A 98 -9.84 2.45 -1.92
N LEU A 99 -8.73 1.91 -1.40
CA LEU A 99 -8.72 0.59 -0.80
C LEU A 99 -9.63 0.51 0.45
N ALA A 100 -9.66 1.56 1.28
CA ALA A 100 -10.57 1.65 2.41
C ALA A 100 -12.05 1.73 1.98
N PHE A 101 -12.34 2.44 0.88
CA PHE A 101 -13.69 2.47 0.31
C PHE A 101 -14.15 1.11 -0.19
N VAL A 102 -13.29 0.40 -0.94
CA VAL A 102 -13.54 -0.98 -1.38
C VAL A 102 -13.74 -1.90 -0.17
N PHE A 103 -12.97 -1.70 0.89
CA PHE A 103 -13.10 -2.48 2.12
C PHE A 103 -14.49 -2.29 2.75
N GLY A 104 -14.96 -1.04 2.83
CA GLY A 104 -16.31 -0.71 3.30
C GLY A 104 -17.41 -1.37 2.48
N LYS A 105 -17.26 -1.43 1.14
CA LYS A 105 -18.21 -2.15 0.26
C LYS A 105 -18.26 -3.64 0.60
N VAL A 106 -17.09 -4.30 0.73
CA VAL A 106 -17.01 -5.73 1.07
C VAL A 106 -17.65 -6.02 2.43
N VAL A 107 -17.33 -5.22 3.45
CA VAL A 107 -17.92 -5.36 4.80
C VAL A 107 -19.44 -5.18 4.77
N THR A 108 -19.94 -4.23 3.98
CA THR A 108 -21.39 -4.00 3.84
C THR A 108 -22.10 -5.21 3.21
N ILE A 109 -21.52 -5.79 2.15
CA ILE A 109 -22.04 -7.00 1.52
C ILE A 109 -22.00 -8.20 2.48
N LEU A 110 -20.91 -8.36 3.24
CA LEU A 110 -20.80 -9.38 4.28
C LEU A 110 -21.92 -9.23 5.32
N TYR A 111 -22.12 -8.02 5.83
CA TYR A 111 -23.14 -7.72 6.82
C TYR A 111 -24.56 -8.02 6.32
N ILE A 112 -24.90 -7.54 5.12
CA ILE A 112 -26.22 -7.75 4.52
C ILE A 112 -26.49 -9.25 4.31
N ASN A 113 -25.56 -10.00 3.72
CA ASN A 113 -25.71 -11.43 3.50
C ASN A 113 -25.84 -12.21 4.81
N THR A 114 -25.02 -11.87 5.82
CA THR A 114 -25.10 -12.48 7.15
C THR A 114 -26.47 -12.25 7.78
N ARG A 115 -27.04 -11.05 7.63
CA ARG A 115 -28.38 -10.73 8.15
C ARG A 115 -29.47 -11.56 7.48
N TYR A 116 -29.44 -11.72 6.14
CA TYR A 116 -30.41 -12.55 5.43
C TYR A 116 -30.27 -14.04 5.78
N LEU A 117 -29.04 -14.52 5.95
CA LEU A 117 -28.72 -15.85 6.49
C LEU A 117 -29.39 -16.07 7.85
N LEU A 118 -29.22 -15.15 8.79
CA LEU A 118 -29.77 -15.25 10.15
C LEU A 118 -31.30 -15.19 10.21
N LYS A 119 -31.95 -14.55 9.22
CA LYS A 119 -33.41 -14.46 9.14
C LYS A 119 -34.08 -15.64 8.43
N GLY A 120 -33.30 -16.55 7.84
CA GLY A 120 -33.85 -17.67 7.06
C GLY A 120 -34.53 -17.27 5.75
N GLU A 121 -34.39 -16.02 5.32
CA GLU A 121 -35.03 -15.45 4.11
C GLU A 121 -34.19 -15.71 2.85
N MET A 122 -33.68 -16.93 2.67
CA MET A 122 -32.87 -17.26 1.48
C MET A 122 -33.74 -17.47 0.25
N HIS A 123 -33.47 -16.72 -0.81
CA HIS A 123 -33.98 -17.01 -2.14
C HIS A 123 -33.06 -18.02 -2.86
N GLY A 124 -33.63 -19.13 -3.35
CA GLY A 124 -32.98 -19.93 -4.41
C GLY A 124 -32.33 -21.27 -4.04
N GLY A 125 -32.75 -21.96 -2.97
CA GLY A 125 -32.41 -23.38 -2.77
C GLY A 125 -30.94 -23.72 -2.48
N MET A 126 -30.08 -22.71 -2.30
CA MET A 126 -28.71 -22.89 -1.80
C MET A 126 -28.76 -23.21 -0.30
N THR A 127 -28.19 -24.34 0.11
CA THR A 127 -28.10 -24.71 1.53
C THR A 127 -27.19 -23.73 2.28
N ILE A 128 -27.61 -23.34 3.49
CA ILE A 128 -26.90 -22.41 4.40
C ILE A 128 -25.42 -22.78 4.55
N THR A 129 -25.12 -24.08 4.59
CA THR A 129 -23.76 -24.64 4.71
C THR A 129 -22.88 -24.32 3.52
N THR A 130 -23.41 -24.43 2.29
CA THR A 130 -22.65 -24.22 1.05
C THR A 130 -22.40 -22.74 0.78
N LEU A 131 -23.34 -21.88 1.18
CA LEU A 131 -23.16 -20.42 1.15
C LEU A 131 -22.13 -19.99 2.20
N ALA A 132 -22.24 -20.48 3.44
CA ALA A 132 -21.32 -20.15 4.52
C ALA A 132 -19.88 -20.58 4.20
N GLU A 133 -19.65 -21.80 3.68
CA GLU A 133 -18.30 -22.27 3.35
C GLU A 133 -17.63 -21.50 2.21
N ASN A 134 -18.36 -21.25 1.12
CA ASN A 134 -17.81 -20.55 -0.04
C ASN A 134 -17.63 -19.06 0.23
N PHE A 135 -18.55 -18.45 0.97
CA PHE A 135 -18.49 -17.04 1.33
C PHE A 135 -17.39 -16.78 2.35
N TYR A 136 -17.28 -17.60 3.39
CA TYR A 136 -16.27 -17.42 4.43
C TYR A 136 -14.86 -17.59 3.88
N LYS A 137 -14.56 -18.69 3.17
CA LYS A 137 -13.21 -18.96 2.65
C LYS A 137 -12.77 -17.96 1.58
N LYS A 138 -13.65 -17.58 0.64
CA LYS A 138 -13.30 -16.70 -0.48
C LYS A 138 -13.26 -15.22 -0.07
N VAL A 139 -14.18 -14.79 0.80
CA VAL A 139 -14.16 -13.40 1.30
C VAL A 139 -13.08 -13.21 2.37
N SER A 140 -12.80 -14.18 3.24
CA SER A 140 -11.70 -14.06 4.21
C SER A 140 -10.34 -13.93 3.53
N PHE A 141 -10.13 -14.67 2.42
CA PHE A 141 -8.92 -14.57 1.62
C PHE A 141 -8.78 -13.18 0.97
N GLY A 142 -9.83 -12.68 0.30
CA GLY A 142 -9.82 -11.34 -0.28
C GLY A 142 -9.62 -10.25 0.77
N PHE A 143 -10.27 -10.37 1.93
CA PHE A 143 -10.14 -9.46 3.06
C PHE A 143 -8.72 -9.44 3.64
N GLY A 144 -8.12 -10.62 3.83
CA GLY A 144 -6.74 -10.73 4.27
C GLY A 144 -5.76 -10.07 3.30
N LEU A 145 -5.94 -10.29 2.00
CA LEU A 145 -5.14 -9.64 0.96
C LEU A 145 -5.28 -8.11 1.00
N MET A 146 -6.47 -7.57 1.24
CA MET A 146 -6.69 -6.12 1.36
C MET A 146 -5.94 -5.52 2.55
N ILE A 147 -5.93 -6.18 3.71
CA ILE A 147 -5.20 -5.72 4.89
C ILE A 147 -3.69 -5.73 4.64
N LEU A 148 -3.17 -6.85 4.13
CA LEU A 148 -1.74 -6.97 3.80
C LEU A 148 -1.32 -5.91 2.79
N ARG A 149 -2.18 -5.63 1.82
CA ARG A 149 -1.96 -4.59 0.84
C ARG A 149 -1.93 -3.20 1.46
N TYR A 150 -2.85 -2.89 2.38
CA TYR A 150 -2.84 -1.62 3.10
C TYR A 150 -1.50 -1.38 3.81
N PHE A 151 -0.96 -2.43 4.44
CA PHE A 151 0.35 -2.39 5.07
C PHE A 151 1.49 -2.15 4.08
N CYS A 152 1.49 -2.84 2.92
CA CYS A 152 2.48 -2.61 1.87
C CYS A 152 2.44 -1.19 1.30
N ILE A 153 1.24 -0.63 1.09
CA ILE A 153 1.08 0.76 0.61
C ILE A 153 1.65 1.74 1.64
N PHE A 154 1.42 1.51 2.92
CA PHE A 154 1.97 2.33 3.99
C PHE A 154 3.50 2.28 4.03
N ILE A 155 4.09 1.08 3.93
CA ILE A 155 5.55 0.92 3.84
C ILE A 155 6.10 1.62 2.59
N ALA A 156 5.46 1.43 1.43
CA ALA A 156 5.89 2.07 0.20
C ALA A 156 5.87 3.60 0.32
N LEU A 157 4.79 4.17 0.88
CA LEU A 157 4.70 5.61 1.14
C LEU A 157 5.79 6.09 2.10
N TYR A 158 6.06 5.35 3.17
CA TYR A 158 7.15 5.67 4.09
C TYR A 158 8.50 5.72 3.36
N LEU A 159 8.83 4.69 2.56
CA LEU A 159 10.07 4.63 1.79
C LEU A 159 10.17 5.73 0.74
N VAL A 160 9.05 6.12 0.13
CA VAL A 160 8.96 7.26 -0.79
C VAL A 160 9.39 8.54 -0.07
N VAL A 161 8.86 8.83 1.12
CA VAL A 161 9.23 10.03 1.90
C VAL A 161 10.71 10.00 2.30
N VAL A 162 11.25 8.84 2.68
CA VAL A 162 12.69 8.69 3.00
C VAL A 162 13.55 8.89 1.76
N LEU A 163 13.14 8.37 0.60
CA LEU A 163 13.86 8.52 -0.66
C LEU A 163 13.97 9.99 -1.10
N GLU A 164 12.93 10.80 -0.88
CA GLU A 164 12.97 12.24 -1.13
C GLU A 164 14.01 12.95 -0.26
N ARG A 165 14.07 12.59 1.02
CA ARG A 165 15.05 13.15 1.95
C ARG A 165 16.48 12.89 1.48
N ILE A 166 16.79 11.65 1.12
CA ILE A 166 18.12 11.27 0.60
C ILE A 166 18.46 12.07 -0.67
N ARG A 167 17.49 12.23 -1.57
CA ARG A 167 17.65 13.02 -2.80
C ARG A 167 17.87 14.51 -2.53
N PHE A 168 17.21 15.05 -1.51
CA PHE A 168 17.42 16.44 -1.09
C PHE A 168 18.84 16.68 -0.58
N SER A 169 19.42 15.71 0.12
CA SER A 169 20.82 15.71 0.56
C SER A 169 21.80 15.41 -0.57
N GLY A 170 21.32 15.14 -1.79
CA GLY A 170 22.12 14.90 -3.00
C GLY A 170 22.46 13.44 -3.26
N GLY A 171 21.90 12.51 -2.50
CA GLY A 171 22.03 11.07 -2.74
C GLY A 171 21.02 10.55 -3.74
N THR A 172 21.20 9.30 -4.15
CA THR A 172 20.29 8.62 -5.10
C THR A 172 19.28 7.71 -4.42
N GLY A 173 19.51 7.37 -3.14
CA GLY A 173 18.76 6.37 -2.38
C GLY A 173 19.13 4.93 -2.68
N ARG A 174 20.09 4.72 -3.59
CA ARG A 174 20.76 3.42 -3.81
C ARG A 174 21.93 3.22 -2.87
N GLU A 175 22.49 4.32 -2.38
CA GLU A 175 23.50 4.29 -1.32
C GLU A 175 22.91 3.64 -0.06
N SER A 176 23.73 2.88 0.67
CA SER A 176 23.39 2.37 2.00
C SER A 176 23.77 3.41 3.05
N LYS A 177 23.29 4.64 2.84
CA LYS A 177 23.60 5.83 3.63
C LYS A 177 22.34 6.65 3.85
N SER A 178 22.19 7.24 5.03
CA SER A 178 21.11 8.20 5.27
C SER A 178 21.42 9.58 4.68
N ALA A 179 20.38 10.40 4.60
CA ALA A 179 20.47 11.82 4.25
C ALA A 179 21.45 12.59 5.17
N GLU A 180 21.54 12.24 6.46
CA GLU A 180 22.42 12.92 7.40
C GLU A 180 23.89 12.60 7.15
N GLU A 181 24.22 11.33 6.86
CA GLU A 181 25.58 10.93 6.51
C GLU A 181 26.05 11.65 5.24
N LEU A 182 25.17 11.78 4.25
CA LEU A 182 25.45 12.52 3.02
C LEU A 182 25.64 14.02 3.27
N ASP A 183 24.84 14.61 4.16
CA ASP A 183 24.99 16.01 4.55
C ASP A 183 26.33 16.23 5.28
N LYS A 184 26.72 15.33 6.20
CA LYS A 184 28.01 15.38 6.93
C LYS A 184 29.20 15.31 5.98
N GLU A 185 29.20 14.36 5.04
CA GLU A 185 30.26 14.23 4.02
C GLU A 185 30.38 15.51 3.18
N LYS A 186 29.25 16.13 2.80
CA LYS A 186 29.27 17.40 2.08
C LYS A 186 29.89 18.54 2.89
N PHE A 187 29.59 18.63 4.19
CA PHE A 187 30.17 19.66 5.05
C PHE A 187 31.68 19.45 5.25
N GLU A 188 32.13 18.20 5.40
CA GLU A 188 33.56 17.88 5.52
C GLU A 188 34.34 18.23 4.25
N ILE A 189 33.78 17.95 3.07
CA ILE A 189 34.40 18.31 1.78
C ILE A 189 34.48 19.83 1.59
N GLN A 190 33.54 20.61 2.12
CA GLN A 190 33.56 22.08 2.03
C GLN A 190 34.56 22.76 2.97
N MET A 191 35.06 22.04 3.98
CA MET A 191 36.06 22.55 4.92
C MET A 191 37.51 22.23 4.49
N LEU A 192 37.67 21.45 3.41
CA LEU A 192 38.95 21.12 2.75
C LEU A 192 39.17 22.02 1.53
#